data_AF-A0A6M8MD88-F1
#
_entry.id   AF-A0A6M8MD88-F1
#
_cell.length_a   1.000
_cell.length_b   1.000
_cell.length_c   1.000
_cell.angle_alpha   90.00
_cell.angle_beta   90.00
_cell.angle_gamma   90.00
#
_symmetry.space_group_name_H-M   'P 1'
#
loop_
_entity.id
_entity.type
_entity.pdbx_description
1 polymer ?
#
loop_
_entity_poly.entity_id
_entity_poly.type
_entity_poly.pdbx_seq_one_letter_code
_entity_poly.pdbx_strand_id
1 'polypeptide(L)' 'MPDGLLPVADEVTAYGLGKSNAYALGPTEETLLYQRYVQLSSHWNPANDSNSKFDIVVINRLGDNGLRMVHPNE' A
#
# COMPACT_ATOMS: atom_id res chain seq x y z
N MET A 1 -19.51 3.76 5.46
CA MET A 1 -18.42 2.95 4.88
C MET A 1 -19.06 1.92 3.97
N PRO A 2 -18.45 1.49 2.84
CA PRO A 2 -18.99 0.40 2.05
C PRO A 2 -19.20 -0.84 2.93
N ASP A 3 -20.34 -1.53 2.81
CA ASP A 3 -20.75 -2.58 3.76
C ASP A 3 -19.71 -3.70 3.92
N GLY A 4 -19.00 -4.05 2.84
CA GLY A 4 -17.94 -5.07 2.87
C GLY A 4 -16.65 -4.66 3.59
N LEU A 5 -16.46 -3.37 3.92
CA LEU A 5 -15.27 -2.89 4.62
C LEU A 5 -15.45 -2.75 6.12
N LEU A 6 -16.69 -2.85 6.63
CA LEU A 6 -16.94 -2.73 8.07
C LEU A 6 -16.21 -3.83 8.87
N PRO A 7 -16.26 -5.12 8.47
CA PRO A 7 -15.52 -6.18 9.18
C PRO A 7 -14.01 -5.96 9.15
N VAL A 8 -13.46 -5.61 7.98
CA VAL A 8 -12.04 -5.28 7.78
C VAL A 8 -11.59 -4.16 8.71
N ALA A 9 -12.40 -3.11 8.85
CA ALA A 9 -12.07 -1.98 9.71
C ALA A 9 -12.00 -2.38 11.19
N ASP A 10 -12.94 -3.21 11.64
CA ASP A 10 -12.97 -3.68 13.03
C ASP A 10 -11.73 -4.51 13.37
N GLU A 11 -11.32 -5.42 12.47
CA GLU A 11 -10.12 -6.27 12.66
C GLU A 11 -8.83 -5.46 12.68
N VAL A 12 -8.63 -4.58 11.68
CA VAL A 12 -7.45 -3.71 11.59
C VAL A 12 -7.38 -2.77 12.81
N THR A 13 -8.53 -2.25 13.25
CA THR A 13 -8.60 -1.41 14.45
C THR A 13 -8.27 -2.18 15.71
N ALA A 14 -8.80 -3.39 15.88
CA ALA A 14 -8.49 -4.24 17.03
C ALA A 14 -6.99 -4.57 17.11
N TYR A 15 -6.36 -4.88 15.98
CA TYR A 15 -4.92 -5.10 15.90
C TYR A 15 -4.11 -3.84 16.24
N GLY A 16 -4.45 -2.69 15.64
CA GLY A 16 -3.77 -1.42 15.92
C GLY A 16 -3.88 -0.95 17.37
N LEU A 17 -4.96 -1.34 18.07
CA LEU A 17 -5.17 -1.08 19.50
C LEU A 17 -4.59 -2.16 20.42
N GLY A 18 -3.93 -3.20 19.90
CA GLY A 18 -3.38 -4.30 20.68
C GLY A 18 -4.42 -5.22 21.32
N LYS A 19 -5.69 -5.15 20.89
CA LYS A 19 -6.76 -6.07 21.32
C LYS A 19 -6.69 -7.43 20.62
N SER A 20 -5.91 -7.51 19.54
CA SER A 20 -5.57 -8.73 18.83
C SER A 20 -4.06 -8.78 18.57
N ASN A 21 -3.48 -9.98 18.62
CA ASN A 21 -2.07 -10.21 18.30
C ASN A 21 -1.81 -10.35 16.79
N ALA A 22 -2.86 -10.42 15.98
CA ALA A 22 -2.77 -10.53 14.53
C ALA A 22 -3.81 -9.61 13.86
N TYR A 23 -3.51 -9.16 12.65
CA TYR A 23 -4.41 -8.34 11.84
C TYR A 23 -5.67 -9.07 11.36
N ALA A 24 -5.73 -10.40 11.55
CA ALA A 24 -6.89 -11.29 11.42
C ALA A 24 -7.64 -11.35 10.07
N LEU A 25 -7.24 -10.56 9.07
CA LEU A 25 -7.88 -10.55 7.74
C LEU A 25 -7.90 -11.94 7.10
N GLY A 26 -9.09 -12.40 6.75
CA GLY A 26 -9.31 -13.63 5.99
C GLY A 26 -9.05 -13.45 4.49
N PRO A 27 -8.93 -14.56 3.72
CA PRO A 27 -8.63 -14.49 2.28
C PRO A 27 -9.64 -13.67 1.46
N THR A 28 -10.91 -13.69 1.84
CA THR A 28 -11.97 -12.90 1.17
C THR A 28 -11.78 -11.41 1.38
N GLU A 29 -11.38 -11.00 2.58
CA GLU A 29 -11.14 -9.61 2.95
C GLU A 29 -9.86 -9.08 2.30
N GLU A 30 -8.79 -9.87 2.31
CA GLU A 30 -7.56 -9.56 1.58
C GLU A 30 -7.84 -9.41 0.07
N THR A 31 -8.61 -10.33 -0.52
CA THR A 31 -8.99 -10.25 -1.94
C THR A 31 -9.79 -8.98 -2.23
N LEU A 32 -10.77 -8.64 -1.39
CA LEU A 32 -11.55 -7.41 -1.53
C LEU A 32 -10.64 -6.17 -1.50
N LEU A 33 -9.71 -6.12 -0.54
CA LEU A 33 -8.77 -5.03 -0.39
C LEU A 33 -7.88 -4.91 -1.64
N TYR A 34 -7.21 -5.99 -2.05
CA TYR A 34 -6.29 -5.96 -3.18
C TYR A 34 -6.97 -5.63 -4.50
N GLN A 35 -8.20 -6.07 -4.72
CA GLN A 35 -8.89 -5.83 -5.99
C GLN A 35 -9.50 -4.43 -6.11
N ARG A 36 -9.87 -3.79 -4.99
CA ARG A 36 -10.70 -2.58 -5.03
C ARG A 36 -10.13 -1.37 -4.29
N TYR A 37 -9.36 -1.60 -3.24
CA TYR A 37 -9.03 -0.54 -2.29
C TYR A 37 -7.52 -0.29 -2.16
N VAL A 38 -6.68 -1.31 -2.39
CA VAL A 38 -5.21 -1.14 -2.43
C VAL A 38 -4.81 -0.64 -3.81
N GLN A 39 -4.20 0.54 -3.85
CA GLN A 39 -3.70 1.13 -5.09
C GLN A 39 -2.22 0.80 -5.30
N LEU A 40 -1.83 0.54 -6.55
CA LEU A 40 -0.43 0.44 -6.94
C LEU A 40 0.19 1.84 -6.96
N SER A 41 0.91 2.18 -5.90
CA SER A 41 1.57 3.47 -5.78
C SER A 41 2.89 3.54 -6.55
N SER A 42 3.56 2.40 -6.77
CA SER A 42 4.84 2.35 -7.47
C SER A 42 4.65 2.24 -8.99
N HIS A 43 5.31 3.11 -9.75
CA HIS A 43 5.24 3.17 -11.20
C HIS A 43 6.47 3.86 -11.82
N TRP A 44 6.68 3.64 -13.12
CA TRP A 44 7.78 4.27 -13.87
C TRP A 44 7.42 5.57 -14.58
N ASN A 45 6.25 6.14 -14.30
CA ASN A 45 5.85 7.40 -14.91
C ASN A 45 6.79 8.55 -14.48
N PRO A 46 7.26 9.37 -15.43
CA PRO A 46 8.08 10.53 -15.12
C PRO A 46 7.26 11.56 -14.35
N ALA A 47 7.91 12.24 -13.41
CA ALA A 47 7.31 13.33 -12.65
C ALA A 47 7.30 14.65 -13.42
N ASN A 48 8.15 14.77 -14.45
CA ASN A 48 8.18 15.88 -15.39
C ASN A 48 7.61 15.51 -16.75
N ASP A 49 7.21 16.53 -17.50
CA ASP A 49 6.70 16.37 -18.85
C ASP A 49 7.80 15.96 -19.85
N SER A 50 7.40 15.43 -21.01
CA SER A 50 8.34 15.04 -22.05
C SER A 50 9.06 16.22 -22.73
N ASN A 51 8.66 17.47 -22.42
CA ASN A 51 9.22 18.70 -22.97
C ASN A 51 10.11 19.43 -21.97
N SER A 52 10.35 18.84 -20.81
CA SER A 52 11.17 19.43 -19.77
C SER A 52 12.62 19.54 -20.25
N LYS A 53 13.23 20.72 -20.04
CA LYS A 53 14.67 20.93 -20.29
C LYS A 53 15.57 20.23 -19.26
N PHE A 54 14.98 19.57 -18.27
CA PHE A 54 15.66 18.87 -17.19
C PHE A 54 15.61 17.35 -17.39
N ASP A 55 16.52 16.65 -16.72
CA ASP A 55 16.60 15.19 -16.73
C ASP A 55 15.28 14.55 -16.28
N ILE A 56 14.98 13.35 -16.81
CA ILE A 56 13.79 12.59 -16.44
C ILE A 56 13.91 12.12 -15.00
N VAL A 57 12.91 12.46 -14.16
CA VAL A 57 12.85 12.02 -12.76
C VAL A 57 11.64 11.12 -12.56
N VAL A 58 11.84 9.95 -11.96
CA VAL A 58 10.77 9.01 -11.60
C VAL A 58 10.69 8.89 -10.09
N ILE A 59 9.73 9.59 -9.48
CA ILE A 59 9.59 9.69 -8.02
C ILE A 59 9.09 8.37 -7.42
N ASN A 60 8.14 7.72 -8.08
CA ASN A 60 7.48 6.52 -7.56
C ASN A 60 8.11 5.22 -8.09
N ARG A 61 9.39 5.23 -8.45
CA ARG A 61 10.07 4.03 -8.97
C ARG A 61 10.05 2.92 -7.93
N LEU A 62 9.96 1.67 -8.40
CA LEU A 62 10.08 0.51 -7.52
C LEU A 62 11.47 0.47 -6.87
N GLY A 63 11.56 -0.12 -5.68
CA GLY A 63 12.84 -0.50 -5.09
C GLY A 63 13.59 -1.49 -5.98
N ASP A 64 14.90 -1.64 -5.76
CA ASP A 64 15.79 -2.37 -6.70
C ASP A 64 15.40 -3.85 -6.94
N ASN A 65 14.59 -4.45 -6.07
CA ASN A 65 14.03 -5.80 -6.19
C ASN A 65 12.49 -5.84 -6.19
N GLY A 66 11.83 -4.70 -6.40
CA GLY A 66 10.38 -4.58 -6.30
C GLY A 66 9.81 -4.64 -4.87
N LEU A 67 10.67 -4.70 -3.85
CA LEU A 67 10.27 -4.69 -2.45
C LEU A 67 10.54 -3.34 -1.81
N ARG A 68 9.75 -3.02 -0.78
CA ARG A 68 10.02 -1.87 0.08
C ARG A 68 11.27 -2.15 0.90
N MET A 69 12.24 -1.25 0.85
CA MET A 69 13.41 -1.30 1.76
C MET A 69 12.95 -0.97 3.18
N VAL A 70 13.34 -1.81 4.15
CA VAL A 70 13.06 -1.63 5.58
C VAL A 70 14.37 -1.44 6.30
N HIS A 71 14.52 -0.29 6.97
CA HIS A 71 15.68 -0.02 7.82
C HIS A 71 15.33 -0.33 9.28
N PRO A 72 16.20 -1.02 10.03
CA PRO A 72 15.99 -1.27 11.44
C PRO A 72 15.98 0.05 12.22
N ASN A 73 15.26 0.06 13.33
CA ASN A 73 15.30 1.15 14.29
C ASN A 73 16.38 0.82 15.32
N GLU A 74 17.61 1.29 15.10
CA GLU A 74 18.72 1.23 16.06
C GLU A 74 18.58 2.29 17.17
#